data_AF-A0A4Y1Q348-F1
#
_entry.id   AF-A0A4Y1Q348-F1
#
_cell.length_a   1.000
_cell.length_b   1.000
_cell.length_c   1.000
_cell.angle_alpha   90.00
_cell.angle_beta   90.00
_cell.angle_gamma   90.00
#
_symmetry.space_group_name_H-M   'P 1'
#
loop_
_entity.id
_entity.type
_entity.pdbx_description
1 polymer ?
#
loop_
_entity_poly.entity_id
_entity_poly.type
_entity_poly.pdbx_seq_one_letter_code
_entity_poly.pdbx_strand_id
1 'polypeptide(L)' 'GLPLRRADWDEYLEWAVNTFKLATAGVSNETQTHSHFCYSDFGDIFTSIKSLDADVISIEFSKSDMKLLHTFKEYGYS' A
#
# COMPACT_ATOMS: atom_id res chain seq x y z
N GLY A 1 11.15 4.06 -5.03
CA GLY A 1 11.62 4.36 -6.39
C GLY A 1 10.96 3.39 -7.32
N LEU A 2 9.93 3.82 -8.03
CA LEU A 2 9.20 2.96 -8.95
C LEU A 2 9.96 2.89 -10.28
N PRO A 3 10.10 1.72 -10.92
CA PRO A 3 10.69 1.64 -12.25
C PRO A 3 9.96 2.55 -13.25
N LEU A 4 10.65 3.13 -14.22
CA LEU A 4 9.98 3.98 -15.23
C LEU A 4 9.12 3.15 -16.20
N ARG A 5 9.48 1.88 -16.41
CA ARG A 5 8.76 0.96 -17.28
C ARG A 5 7.72 0.20 -16.48
N ARG A 6 6.46 0.29 -16.90
CA ARG A 6 5.34 -0.44 -16.27
C ARG A 6 5.55 -1.96 -16.25
N ALA A 7 6.25 -2.51 -17.26
CA ALA A 7 6.56 -3.93 -17.33
C ALA A 7 7.41 -4.44 -16.15
N ASP A 8 8.18 -3.55 -15.50
CA ASP A 8 9.06 -3.90 -14.39
C ASP A 8 8.40 -3.61 -13.02
N TRP A 9 7.15 -3.13 -13.01
CA TRP A 9 6.46 -2.73 -11.77
C TRP A 9 6.09 -3.92 -10.92
N ASP A 10 5.55 -4.98 -11.51
CA ASP A 10 5.04 -6.13 -10.76
C ASP A 10 6.15 -6.79 -9.93
N GLU A 11 7.30 -7.06 -10.55
CA GLU A 11 8.47 -7.64 -9.85
C GLU A 11 8.98 -6.72 -8.73
N TYR A 12 9.10 -5.41 -9.00
CA TYR A 12 9.54 -4.45 -7.99
C TYR A 12 8.54 -4.35 -6.82
N LEU A 13 7.24 -4.30 -7.11
CA LEU A 13 6.19 -4.18 -6.10
C LEU A 13 6.08 -5.45 -5.28
N GLU A 14 6.19 -6.63 -5.88
CA GLU A 14 6.24 -7.90 -5.17
C GLU A 14 7.44 -7.97 -4.22
N TRP A 15 8.63 -7.61 -4.70
CA TRP A 15 9.83 -7.55 -3.87
C TRP A 15 9.67 -6.56 -2.70
N ALA A 16 9.12 -5.38 -2.95
CA ALA A 16 8.91 -4.37 -1.93
C ALA A 16 7.93 -4.84 -0.85
N VAL A 17 6.82 -5.47 -1.25
CA VAL A 17 5.83 -6.06 -0.34
C VAL A 17 6.46 -7.17 0.50
N ASN A 18 7.18 -8.09 -0.12
CA ASN A 18 7.82 -9.21 0.59
C ASN A 18 8.88 -8.73 1.59
N THR A 19 9.62 -7.66 1.25
CA THR A 19 10.60 -7.07 2.16
C THR A 19 9.93 -6.43 3.37
N PHE A 20 8.81 -5.73 3.17
CA PHE A 20 8.03 -5.18 4.28
C PHE A 20 7.52 -6.28 5.21
N LYS A 21 6.90 -7.32 4.63
CA LYS A 21 6.43 -8.49 5.39
C LYS A 21 7.56 -9.17 6.16
N LEU A 22 8.73 -9.33 5.56
CA LEU A 22 9.87 -9.92 6.24
C LEU A 22 10.32 -9.07 7.44
N ALA A 23 10.26 -7.74 7.33
CA ALA A 23 10.61 -6.84 8.41
C ALA A 23 9.58 -6.84 9.56
N THR A 24 8.30 -7.10 9.26
CA THR A 24 7.22 -7.09 10.26
C THR A 24 6.81 -8.48 10.76
N ALA A 25 7.21 -9.57 10.10
CA ALA A 25 6.76 -10.94 10.42
C ALA A 25 7.11 -11.43 11.83
N GLY A 26 8.04 -10.79 12.54
CA GLY A 26 8.46 -11.18 13.89
C GLY A 26 7.66 -10.55 15.03
N VAL A 27 6.69 -9.67 14.75
CA VAL A 27 5.94 -8.97 15.80
C VAL A 27 4.84 -9.85 16.41
N SER A 28 4.47 -9.59 17.67
CA SER A 28 3.33 -10.27 18.29
C SER A 28 2.00 -9.77 17.71
N ASN A 29 0.95 -10.59 17.79
CA ASN A 29 -0.40 -10.20 17.34
C ASN A 29 -0.99 -8.98 18.09
N GLU A 30 -0.42 -8.63 19.26
CA GLU A 30 -0.83 -7.44 20.03
C GLU A 30 -0.17 -6.16 19.49
N THR A 31 0.89 -6.30 18.68
CA THR A 31 1.65 -5.20 18.11
C THR A 31 1.04 -4.82 16.76
N GLN A 32 0.58 -3.58 16.62
CA GLN A 32 0.06 -3.08 15.35
C GLN A 32 1.17 -2.55 14.45
N THR A 33 1.14 -2.97 13.20
CA THR A 33 1.99 -2.50 12.12
C THR A 33 1.33 -1.34 11.38
N HIS A 34 2.01 -0.19 11.34
CA HIS A 34 1.51 1.03 10.72
C HIS A 34 2.40 1.37 9.52
N SER A 35 1.78 1.65 8.37
CA SER A 35 2.49 2.07 7.16
C SER A 35 1.92 3.38 6.62
N HIS A 36 2.78 4.35 6.32
CA HIS A 36 2.39 5.66 5.79
C HIS A 36 2.81 5.82 4.34
N PHE A 37 1.90 6.27 3.48
CA PHE A 37 2.14 6.56 2.08
C PHE A 37 1.95 8.04 1.79
N CYS A 38 3.02 8.73 1.43
CA CYS A 38 3.03 10.16 1.06
C CYS A 38 2.54 10.44 -0.37
N TYR A 39 1.91 9.48 -1.05
CA TYR A 39 1.39 9.67 -2.42
C TYR A 39 -0.11 9.94 -2.37
N SER A 40 -0.66 10.47 -3.46
CA SER A 40 -2.08 10.87 -3.54
C SER A 40 -2.83 10.19 -4.70
N ASP A 41 -2.17 9.33 -5.48
CA ASP A 41 -2.80 8.60 -6.59
C ASP A 41 -2.29 7.14 -6.57
N PHE A 42 -3.16 6.23 -6.14
CA PHE A 42 -2.81 4.82 -5.90
C PHE A 42 -3.56 3.84 -6.79
N GLY A 43 -4.36 4.31 -7.75
CA GLY A 43 -5.21 3.42 -8.56
C GLY A 43 -4.43 2.24 -9.17
N ASP A 44 -3.23 2.51 -9.67
CA ASP A 44 -2.38 1.50 -10.32
C ASP A 44 -1.61 0.59 -9.34
N ILE A 45 -1.46 0.96 -8.06
CA ILE A 45 -0.64 0.22 -7.07
C ILE A 45 -1.42 -0.24 -5.83
N PHE A 46 -2.74 -0.02 -5.81
CA PHE A 46 -3.59 -0.31 -4.66
C PHE A 46 -3.58 -1.80 -4.27
N THR A 47 -3.55 -2.70 -5.26
CA THR A 47 -3.48 -4.14 -5.03
C THR A 47 -2.18 -4.53 -4.30
N SER A 48 -1.06 -3.90 -4.63
CA SER A 48 0.21 -4.12 -3.94
C SER A 48 0.18 -3.57 -2.51
N ILE A 49 -0.49 -2.44 -2.29
CA ILE A 49 -0.66 -1.86 -0.94
C ILE A 49 -1.49 -2.79 -0.05
N LYS A 50 -2.59 -3.35 -0.58
CA LYS A 50 -3.37 -4.38 0.12
C LYS A 50 -2.53 -5.62 0.45
N SER A 51 -1.57 -5.93 -0.41
CA SER A 51 -0.68 -7.08 -0.23
C SER A 51 0.38 -6.87 0.86
N LEU A 52 0.56 -5.66 1.40
CA LEU A 52 1.51 -5.38 2.49
C LEU A 52 1.11 -6.03 3.81
N ASP A 53 -0.18 -6.27 4.02
CA ASP A 53 -0.71 -6.85 5.27
C ASP A 53 -0.38 -5.99 6.51
N ALA A 54 -0.40 -4.66 6.34
CA ALA A 54 -0.28 -3.73 7.46
C ALA A 54 -1.63 -3.55 8.15
N ASP A 55 -1.63 -3.50 9.49
CA ASP A 55 -2.85 -3.32 10.28
C ASP A 55 -3.48 -1.96 10.04
N VAL A 56 -2.65 -0.92 9.90
CA VAL A 56 -3.09 0.46 9.63
C VAL A 56 -2.30 1.04 8.47
N ILE A 57 -3.03 1.58 7.49
CA ILE A 57 -2.45 2.27 6.33
C ILE A 57 -2.90 3.73 6.36
N SER A 58 -1.94 4.63 6.54
CA SER A 58 -2.15 6.07 6.47
C SER A 58 -1.77 6.59 5.09
N ILE A 59 -2.62 7.41 4.50
CA ILE A 59 -2.40 7.95 3.15
C ILE A 59 -2.53 9.48 3.17
N GLU A 60 -1.58 10.18 2.56
CA GLU A 60 -1.66 11.63 2.39
C GLU A 60 -2.65 12.03 1.29
N PHE A 61 -3.79 12.56 1.73
CA PHE A 61 -4.87 13.06 0.88
C PHE A 61 -4.86 14.60 0.81
N SER A 62 -3.72 15.22 0.50
CA SER A 62 -3.61 16.69 0.57
C SER A 62 -4.07 17.41 -0.70
N LYS A 63 -4.11 16.74 -1.87
CA LYS A 63 -4.41 17.37 -3.18
C LYS A 63 -5.17 16.51 -4.20
N SER A 64 -5.49 15.26 -3.90
CA SER A 64 -6.22 14.38 -4.80
C SER A 64 -7.72 14.44 -4.51
N ASP A 65 -8.52 14.74 -5.52
CA ASP A 65 -9.99 14.71 -5.48
C ASP A 65 -10.55 13.38 -4.91
N MET A 66 -11.81 13.39 -4.48
CA MET A 66 -12.61 12.29 -3.89
C MET A 66 -12.59 10.90 -4.59
N LYS A 67 -11.81 10.70 -5.66
CA LYS A 67 -11.64 9.44 -6.40
C LYS A 67 -11.14 8.28 -5.53
N LEU A 68 -10.24 8.53 -4.58
CA LEU A 68 -9.63 7.47 -3.74
C LEU A 68 -10.62 6.83 -2.76
N LEU A 69 -11.58 7.60 -2.23
CA LEU A 69 -12.67 7.09 -1.39
C LEU A 69 -13.56 6.08 -2.13
N HIS A 70 -13.70 6.22 -3.44
CA HIS A 70 -14.44 5.25 -4.25
C HIS A 70 -13.67 3.92 -4.35
N THR A 71 -12.36 3.99 -4.62
CA THR A 71 -11.48 2.81 -4.67
C THR A 71 -11.45 2.07 -3.34
N PHE A 72 -11.30 2.76 -2.21
CA PHE A 72 -11.33 2.10 -0.89
C PHE A 72 -12.67 1.39 -0.61
N LYS A 73 -13.80 1.99 -1.00
CA LYS A 73 -15.13 1.36 -0.92
C LYS A 73 -15.27 0.14 -1.83
N GLU A 74 -14.74 0.19 -3.04
CA GLU A 74 -14.74 -0.94 -3.98
C GLU A 74 -13.92 -2.14 -3.44
N TYR A 75 -12.86 -1.87 -2.66
CA TYR A 75 -11.98 -2.90 -2.12
C TYR A 75 -12.28 -3.33 -0.67
N GLY A 76 -13.38 -2.83 -0.08
CA GLY A 76 -13.95 -3.33 1.17
C GLY A 76 -13.47 -2.66 2.46
N TYR A 77 -12.86 -1.47 2.37
CA TYR A 77 -12.52 -0.67 3.55
C TYR A 77 -13.68 0.31 3.84
N SER A 78 -14.29 0.19 5.03
CA SER A 78 -15.41 1.01 5.52
C SER A 78 -15.04 1.79 6.77
#